data_AF-A0A4Y2LLM3-F1
#
_entry.id   AF-A0A4Y2LLM3-F1
#
_cell.length_a   1.000
_cell.length_b   1.000
_cell.length_c   1.000
_cell.angle_alpha   90.00
_cell.angle_beta   90.00
_cell.angle_gamma   90.00
#
_symmetry.space_group_name_H-M   'P 1'
#
loop_
_entity.id
_entity.type
_entity.pdbx_description
1 polymer ?
#
loop_
_entity_poly.entity_id
_entity_poly.type
_entity_poly.pdbx_seq_one_letter_code
_entity_poly.pdbx_strand_id
1 'polypeptide(L)'
;MLQKEDIAIDVACNLLKGLTAQIKDCRDTIENEVLEEAKQSCLALNVDPSFKEVRNRKKKIFFDEKCEDESSEISQHKKFKLALLQVNDRIEAELERRFQSMQKVNEMFGFLSPKQLTTLDNKTLREKATTLANLYRDDLDKDELSVEIESFKYSVIGSDNLAGSESKKSKLNSTALDFLNYLYTTGLHENYSNLTTALRIYLTLPVSVAWNERSFSKLKIIKNYLRNLTKQDRLSNLAVIYIEHEKASKISYNDVIKTFAAKKRKIKLK
;
A
#
# COMPACT_ATOMS: atom_id res chain seq x y z
N MET A 1 6.84 0.01 10.36
CA MET A 1 8.05 -0.36 9.58
C MET A 1 7.78 -0.42 8.08
N LEU A 2 6.68 -1.03 7.61
CA LEU A 2 6.35 -1.19 6.18
C LEU A 2 5.84 0.08 5.45
N GLN A 3 5.63 1.19 6.16
CA GLN A 3 5.04 2.43 5.62
C GLN A 3 5.82 3.68 6.07
N LYS A 4 7.15 3.59 6.25
CA LYS A 4 7.94 4.81 6.44
C LYS A 4 7.95 5.59 5.12
N GLU A 5 7.90 6.92 5.22
CA GLU A 5 7.79 7.81 4.06
C GLU A 5 8.96 7.67 3.08
N ASP A 6 10.14 7.31 3.58
CA ASP A 6 11.39 7.22 2.79
C ASP A 6 11.73 5.81 2.29
N ILE A 7 10.82 4.83 2.39
CA ILE A 7 11.11 3.47 1.92
C ILE A 7 10.85 3.37 0.42
N ALA A 8 11.86 2.93 -0.32
CA ALA A 8 11.73 2.61 -1.73
C ALA A 8 10.81 1.39 -1.95
N ILE A 9 10.00 1.45 -3.02
CA ILE A 9 8.92 0.49 -3.30
C ILE A 9 9.44 -0.93 -3.54
N ASP A 10 10.65 -1.05 -4.10
CA ASP A 10 11.35 -2.32 -4.30
C ASP A 10 11.67 -3.00 -2.96
N VAL A 11 12.21 -2.25 -2.00
CA VAL A 11 12.49 -2.74 -0.64
C VAL A 11 11.19 -3.11 0.07
N ALA A 12 10.16 -2.26 -0.04
CA ALA A 12 8.84 -2.55 0.54
C ALA A 12 8.23 -3.84 -0.03
N CYS A 13 8.28 -4.03 -1.36
CA CYS A 13 7.83 -5.24 -2.03
C CYS A 13 8.58 -6.48 -1.52
N ASN A 14 9.89 -6.41 -1.35
CA ASN A 14 10.70 -7.53 -0.87
C ASN A 14 10.38 -7.90 0.59
N LEU A 15 10.23 -6.90 1.46
CA LEU A 15 9.85 -7.13 2.86
C LEU A 15 8.46 -7.76 2.96
N LEU A 16 7.51 -7.33 2.12
CA LEU A 16 6.17 -7.93 2.08
C LEU A 16 6.18 -9.36 1.54
N LYS A 17 6.97 -9.64 0.49
CA LYS A 17 7.14 -11.01 0.01
C LYS A 17 7.70 -11.91 1.11
N GLY A 18 8.67 -11.41 1.88
CA GLY A 18 9.20 -12.10 3.06
C GLY A 18 8.13 -12.33 4.12
N LEU A 19 7.32 -11.33 4.43
CA LEU A 19 6.21 -11.45 5.39
C LEU A 19 5.14 -12.44 4.93
N THR A 20 4.74 -12.39 3.66
CA THR A 20 3.75 -13.34 3.10
C THR A 20 4.29 -14.77 3.12
N ALA A 21 5.58 -14.97 2.86
CA ALA A 21 6.23 -16.28 3.02
C ALA A 21 6.20 -16.75 4.48
N GLN A 22 6.54 -15.88 5.43
CA GLN A 22 6.46 -16.22 6.86
C GLN A 22 5.04 -16.61 7.28
N ILE A 23 4.01 -15.91 6.83
CA ILE A 23 2.60 -16.22 7.15
C ILE A 23 2.16 -17.55 6.55
N LYS A 24 2.68 -17.90 5.36
CA LYS A 24 2.46 -19.21 4.74
C LYS A 24 3.13 -20.32 5.55
N ASP A 25 4.38 -20.13 5.95
CA ASP A 25 5.13 -21.11 6.74
C ASP A 25 4.53 -21.28 8.14
N CYS A 26 4.02 -20.19 8.74
CA CYS A 26 3.33 -20.21 10.02
C CYS A 26 2.06 -21.06 9.99
N ARG A 27 1.44 -21.34 8.84
CA ARG A 27 0.19 -22.12 8.75
C ARG A 27 0.29 -23.49 9.44
N ASP A 28 1.45 -24.13 9.34
CA ASP A 28 1.69 -25.46 9.91
C ASP A 28 2.05 -25.42 11.41
N THR A 29 2.64 -24.32 11.88
CA THR A 29 3.17 -24.18 13.24
C THR A 29 2.26 -23.39 14.19
N ILE A 30 1.38 -22.53 13.65
CA ILE A 30 0.49 -21.61 14.39
C ILE A 30 -0.33 -22.34 15.46
N GLU A 31 -0.84 -23.52 15.14
CA GLU A 31 -1.66 -24.27 16.09
C GLU A 31 -0.87 -24.58 17.36
N ASN A 32 0.35 -25.08 17.23
CA ASN A 32 1.18 -25.47 18.37
C ASN A 32 1.67 -24.24 19.13
N GLU A 33 2.13 -23.21 18.43
CA GLU A 33 2.61 -21.97 19.06
C GLU A 33 1.52 -21.28 19.88
N VAL A 34 0.34 -21.08 19.28
CA VAL A 34 -0.79 -20.43 19.96
C VAL A 34 -1.31 -21.28 21.12
N LEU A 35 -1.33 -22.60 20.98
CA LEU A 35 -1.74 -23.49 22.08
C LEU A 35 -0.75 -23.47 23.25
N GLU A 36 0.55 -23.45 22.99
CA GLU A 36 1.55 -23.37 24.05
C GLU A 36 1.51 -22.01 24.77
N GLU A 37 1.37 -20.90 24.03
CA GLU A 37 1.21 -19.56 24.63
C GLU A 37 -0.07 -19.44 25.45
N ALA A 38 -1.18 -20.00 24.95
CA ALA A 38 -2.44 -20.03 25.67
C ALA A 38 -2.35 -20.89 26.95
N LYS A 39 -1.70 -22.06 26.89
CA LYS A 39 -1.45 -22.91 28.07
C LYS A 39 -0.65 -22.18 29.13
N GLN A 40 0.46 -21.52 28.74
CA GLN A 40 1.28 -20.75 29.66
C GLN A 40 0.48 -19.62 30.34
N SER A 41 -0.35 -18.92 29.57
CA SER A 41 -1.23 -17.86 30.09
C SER A 41 -2.30 -18.40 31.04
N CYS A 42 -2.92 -19.54 30.73
CA CYS A 42 -3.89 -20.21 31.59
C CYS A 42 -3.26 -20.68 32.92
N LEU A 43 -2.06 -21.26 32.86
CA LEU A 43 -1.30 -21.67 34.05
C LEU A 43 -0.97 -20.47 34.94
N ALA A 44 -0.55 -19.34 34.36
CA ALA A 44 -0.31 -18.11 35.10
C ALA A 44 -1.57 -17.56 35.80
N LEU A 45 -2.74 -17.82 35.23
CA LEU A 45 -4.04 -17.39 35.76
C LEU A 45 -4.74 -18.45 36.64
N ASN A 46 -4.08 -19.59 36.92
CA ASN A 46 -4.67 -20.74 37.63
C ASN A 46 -5.98 -21.26 36.98
N VAL A 47 -6.07 -21.20 35.65
CA VAL A 47 -7.19 -21.75 34.88
C VAL A 47 -6.77 -23.06 34.24
N ASP A 48 -7.63 -24.08 34.32
CA ASP A 48 -7.39 -25.36 33.63
C ASP A 48 -7.31 -25.16 32.10
N PRO A 49 -6.20 -25.53 31.45
CA PRO A 49 -5.96 -25.26 30.03
C PRO A 49 -6.63 -26.28 29.08
N SER A 50 -7.56 -27.10 29.57
CA SER A 50 -8.25 -28.10 28.75
C SER A 50 -9.47 -27.53 28.01
N PHE A 51 -9.77 -28.10 26.84
CA PHE A 51 -11.00 -27.78 26.13
C PHE A 51 -12.20 -28.44 26.83
N LYS A 52 -13.15 -27.63 27.32
CA LYS A 52 -14.34 -28.13 28.02
C LYS A 52 -15.33 -28.78 27.06
N GLU A 53 -15.52 -30.08 27.11
CA GLU A 53 -16.53 -30.75 26.29
C GLU A 53 -17.93 -30.15 26.48
N VAL A 54 -18.56 -29.74 25.37
CA VAL A 54 -19.93 -29.22 25.38
C VAL A 54 -20.89 -30.38 25.24
N ARG A 55 -21.88 -30.45 26.12
CA ARG A 55 -22.94 -31.47 26.08
C ARG A 55 -23.66 -31.46 24.72
N ASN A 56 -23.69 -32.61 24.06
CA ASN A 56 -24.48 -32.80 22.85
C ASN A 56 -25.99 -32.72 23.17
N ARG A 57 -26.67 -31.80 22.49
CA ARG A 57 -28.11 -31.59 22.67
C ARG A 57 -28.85 -32.55 21.73
N LYS A 58 -29.38 -33.64 22.28
CA LYS A 58 -30.18 -34.59 21.51
C LYS A 58 -31.50 -33.94 21.10
N LYS A 59 -31.82 -33.98 19.80
CA LYS A 59 -33.17 -33.64 19.29
C LYS A 59 -34.08 -34.86 19.44
N LYS A 60 -35.39 -34.63 19.60
CA LYS A 60 -36.39 -35.70 19.65
C LYS A 60 -36.54 -36.27 18.24
N ILE A 61 -36.44 -37.59 18.11
CA ILE A 61 -36.52 -38.32 16.84
C ILE A 61 -37.88 -39.03 16.78
N PHE A 62 -38.53 -39.07 15.62
CA PHE A 62 -39.76 -39.84 15.42
C PHE A 62 -39.46 -41.30 15.03
N PHE A 63 -40.40 -42.21 15.30
CA PHE A 63 -40.29 -43.62 14.89
C PHE A 63 -40.21 -43.67 13.34
N ASP A 64 -39.27 -44.47 12.80
CA ASP A 64 -38.87 -44.59 11.38
C ASP A 64 -37.95 -43.51 10.76
N GLU A 65 -37.50 -42.47 11.48
CA GLU A 65 -36.45 -41.58 10.97
C GLU A 65 -35.06 -42.19 11.12
N LYS A 66 -34.34 -42.40 10.00
CA LYS A 66 -32.89 -42.68 10.03
C LYS A 66 -32.15 -41.39 10.38
N CYS A 67 -31.22 -41.49 11.33
CA CYS A 67 -30.35 -40.39 11.74
C CYS A 67 -29.33 -40.12 10.62
N GLU A 68 -29.65 -39.23 9.67
CA GLU A 68 -28.74 -38.90 8.57
C GLU A 68 -27.70 -37.83 8.93
N ASP A 69 -27.91 -37.03 9.98
CA ASP A 69 -27.01 -35.91 10.29
C ASP A 69 -26.66 -35.80 11.79
N GLU A 70 -25.98 -36.81 12.34
CA GLU A 70 -24.95 -36.48 13.34
C GLU A 70 -23.81 -35.79 12.56
N SER A 71 -23.97 -34.48 12.31
CA SER A 71 -22.95 -33.64 11.69
C SER A 71 -21.62 -33.97 12.38
N SER A 72 -20.70 -34.59 11.64
CA SER A 72 -19.45 -35.17 12.15
C SER A 72 -18.94 -34.35 13.33
N GLU A 73 -18.89 -34.96 14.52
CA GLU A 73 -18.57 -34.30 15.78
C GLU A 73 -17.15 -33.69 15.71
N ILE A 74 -17.05 -32.46 15.22
CA ILE A 74 -15.77 -31.75 15.20
C ILE A 74 -15.50 -31.39 16.66
N SER A 75 -14.55 -32.10 17.27
CA SER A 75 -14.00 -31.76 18.60
C SER A 75 -13.71 -30.27 18.70
N GLN A 76 -13.87 -29.67 19.88
CA GLN A 76 -13.63 -28.24 20.08
C GLN A 76 -12.23 -27.82 19.67
N HIS A 77 -11.25 -28.70 19.90
CA HIS A 77 -9.89 -28.51 19.45
C HIS A 77 -9.82 -28.40 17.91
N LYS A 78 -10.50 -29.29 17.17
CA LYS A 78 -10.60 -29.19 15.70
C LYS A 78 -11.36 -27.94 15.23
N LYS A 79 -12.40 -27.49 15.96
CA LYS A 79 -13.11 -26.22 15.64
C LYS A 79 -12.20 -25.01 15.83
N PHE A 80 -11.42 -24.99 16.92
CA PHE A 80 -10.44 -23.96 17.19
C PHE A 80 -9.34 -23.94 16.13
N LYS A 81 -8.79 -25.11 15.77
CA LYS A 81 -7.83 -25.28 14.67
C LYS A 81 -8.38 -24.71 13.36
N LEU A 82 -9.61 -25.08 12.99
CA LEU A 82 -10.26 -24.57 11.76
C LEU A 82 -10.41 -23.04 11.79
N ALA A 83 -10.79 -22.46 12.93
CA ALA A 83 -10.92 -21.02 13.08
C ALA A 83 -9.56 -20.30 12.94
N LEU A 84 -8.48 -20.83 13.53
CA LEU A 84 -7.13 -20.27 13.36
C LEU A 84 -6.67 -20.33 11.90
N LEU A 85 -6.85 -21.47 11.24
CA LEU A 85 -6.49 -21.61 9.82
C LEU A 85 -7.29 -20.66 8.93
N GLN A 86 -8.59 -20.48 9.20
CA GLN A 86 -9.41 -19.49 8.48
C GLN A 86 -8.90 -18.07 8.66
N VAL A 87 -8.46 -17.70 9.88
CA VAL A 87 -7.88 -16.39 10.14
C VAL A 87 -6.57 -16.23 9.37
N ASN A 88 -5.69 -17.23 9.39
CA ASN A 88 -4.42 -17.19 8.67
C ASN A 88 -4.63 -17.06 7.16
N ASP A 89 -5.49 -17.91 6.58
CA ASP A 89 -5.83 -17.90 5.16
C ASP A 89 -6.48 -16.55 4.77
N ARG A 90 -7.28 -15.95 5.66
CA ARG A 90 -7.86 -14.63 5.43
C ARG A 90 -6.82 -13.52 5.44
N ILE A 91 -5.88 -13.55 6.39
CA ILE A 91 -4.78 -12.58 6.46
C ILE A 91 -3.94 -12.68 5.18
N GLU A 92 -3.56 -13.89 4.76
CA GLU A 92 -2.81 -14.12 3.53
C GLU A 92 -3.54 -13.53 2.32
N ALA A 93 -4.82 -13.88 2.14
CA ALA A 93 -5.63 -13.41 1.02
C ALA A 93 -5.78 -11.87 1.01
N GLU A 94 -5.96 -11.25 2.17
CA GLU A 94 -6.08 -9.80 2.29
C GLU A 94 -4.76 -9.08 2.04
N LEU A 95 -3.64 -9.62 2.53
CA LEU A 95 -2.32 -9.05 2.24
C LEU A 95 -2.04 -9.13 0.74
N GLU A 96 -2.23 -10.30 0.12
CA GLU A 96 -2.03 -10.45 -1.32
C GLU A 96 -2.90 -9.49 -2.12
N ARG A 97 -4.21 -9.45 -1.82
CA ARG A 97 -5.15 -8.53 -2.48
C ARG A 97 -4.74 -7.06 -2.35
N ARG A 98 -4.30 -6.64 -1.16
CA ARG A 98 -3.91 -5.24 -0.90
C ARG A 98 -2.61 -4.85 -1.59
N PHE A 99 -1.68 -5.78 -1.77
CA PHE A 99 -0.34 -5.48 -2.31
C PHE A 99 -0.17 -5.77 -3.80
N GLN A 100 -1.12 -6.45 -4.46
CA GLN A 100 -1.11 -6.68 -5.91
C GLN A 100 -0.84 -5.41 -6.73
N SER A 101 -1.48 -4.29 -6.39
CA SER A 101 -1.27 -3.03 -7.11
C SER A 101 0.15 -2.50 -6.96
N MET A 102 0.73 -2.63 -5.76
CA MET A 102 2.11 -2.19 -5.51
C MET A 102 3.12 -3.08 -6.24
N GLN A 103 2.89 -4.39 -6.28
CA GLN A 103 3.72 -5.32 -7.05
C GLN A 103 3.71 -4.97 -8.55
N LYS A 104 2.52 -4.72 -9.13
CA LYS A 104 2.39 -4.29 -10.53
C LYS A 104 3.14 -2.99 -10.82
N VAL A 105 3.04 -2.00 -9.94
CA VAL A 105 3.78 -0.75 -10.09
C VAL A 105 5.29 -0.99 -10.00
N ASN A 106 5.75 -1.84 -9.09
CA ASN A 106 7.17 -2.19 -8.97
C ASN A 106 7.69 -2.97 -10.19
N GLU A 107 6.88 -3.83 -10.80
CA GLU A 107 7.24 -4.53 -12.04
C GLU A 107 7.40 -3.56 -13.21
N MET A 108 6.47 -2.60 -13.32
CA MET A 108 6.45 -1.60 -14.40
C MET A 108 7.49 -0.50 -14.24
N PHE A 109 7.68 0.04 -13.03
CA PHE A 109 8.50 1.22 -12.78
C PHE A 109 9.74 0.95 -11.92
N GLY A 110 9.85 -0.23 -11.30
CA GLY A 110 10.94 -0.54 -10.37
C GLY A 110 12.33 -0.42 -11.01
N PHE A 111 12.43 -0.63 -12.32
CA PHE A 111 13.69 -0.50 -13.06
C PHE A 111 14.21 0.95 -13.10
N LEU A 112 13.36 1.96 -12.88
CA LEU A 112 13.75 3.38 -12.83
C LEU A 112 14.48 3.75 -11.53
N SER A 113 14.55 2.84 -10.57
CA SER A 113 15.34 3.07 -9.36
C SER A 113 16.85 3.14 -9.71
N PRO A 114 17.61 4.08 -9.14
CA PRO A 114 19.04 4.25 -9.45
C PRO A 114 19.88 2.97 -9.28
N LYS A 115 19.50 2.12 -8.31
CA LYS A 115 20.13 0.82 -8.05
C LYS A 115 19.82 -0.20 -9.15
N GLN A 116 18.62 -0.19 -9.72
CA GLN A 116 18.27 -1.13 -10.80
C GLN A 116 18.79 -0.65 -12.16
N LEU A 117 18.84 0.66 -12.41
CA LEU A 117 19.44 1.23 -13.63
C LEU A 117 20.93 0.88 -13.78
N THR A 118 21.66 0.76 -12.67
CA THR A 118 23.10 0.42 -12.68
C THR A 118 23.35 -1.09 -12.75
N THR A 119 22.47 -1.92 -12.20
CA THR A 119 22.67 -3.37 -12.07
C THR A 119 22.08 -4.20 -13.21
N LEU A 120 20.99 -3.75 -13.85
CA LEU A 120 20.30 -4.51 -14.90
C LEU A 120 21.03 -4.46 -16.24
N ASP A 121 20.88 -5.51 -17.04
CA ASP A 121 21.42 -5.58 -18.39
C ASP A 121 20.69 -4.63 -19.35
N ASN A 122 21.42 -4.08 -20.33
CA ASN A 122 20.88 -3.10 -21.28
C ASN A 122 19.72 -3.68 -22.08
N LYS A 123 19.80 -4.96 -22.45
CA LYS A 123 18.70 -5.65 -23.16
C LYS A 123 17.42 -5.65 -22.33
N THR A 124 17.52 -6.01 -21.05
CA THR A 124 16.36 -6.06 -20.15
C THR A 124 15.78 -4.67 -19.86
N LEU A 125 16.65 -3.64 -19.76
CA LEU A 125 16.22 -2.26 -19.60
C LEU A 125 15.44 -1.77 -20.81
N ARG A 126 15.89 -2.10 -22.03
CA ARG A 126 15.20 -1.75 -23.26
C ARG A 126 13.84 -2.44 -23.36
N GLU A 127 13.74 -3.73 -23.02
CA GLU A 127 12.45 -4.44 -22.99
C GLU A 127 11.46 -3.80 -21.99
N LYS A 128 11.92 -3.40 -20.81
CA LYS A 128 11.08 -2.73 -19.82
C LYS A 128 10.71 -1.29 -20.22
N ALA A 129 11.65 -0.53 -20.77
CA ALA A 129 11.41 0.82 -21.26
C ALA A 129 10.40 0.83 -22.40
N THR A 130 10.52 -0.10 -23.35
CA THR A 130 9.56 -0.26 -24.44
C THR A 130 8.17 -0.67 -23.95
N THR A 131 8.10 -1.54 -22.94
CA THR A 131 6.83 -1.90 -22.30
C THR A 131 6.18 -0.69 -21.62
N LEU A 132 6.97 0.15 -20.95
CA LEU A 132 6.48 1.37 -20.30
C LEU A 132 6.02 2.43 -21.31
N ALA A 133 6.81 2.69 -22.35
CA ALA A 133 6.46 3.64 -23.42
C ALA A 133 5.20 3.21 -24.17
N ASN A 134 5.00 1.91 -24.40
CA ASN A 134 3.78 1.39 -25.02
C ASN A 134 2.52 1.61 -24.16
N LEU A 135 2.67 1.70 -22.83
CA LEU A 135 1.58 1.99 -21.91
C LEU A 135 1.24 3.48 -21.88
N TYR A 136 2.25 4.35 -21.97
CA TYR A 136 2.12 5.81 -21.96
C TYR A 136 2.54 6.42 -23.31
N ARG A 137 1.88 6.02 -24.40
CA ARG A 137 2.28 6.42 -25.77
C ARG A 137 2.18 7.92 -26.03
N ASP A 138 1.31 8.60 -25.30
CA ASP A 138 1.10 10.04 -25.44
C ASP A 138 2.13 10.85 -24.62
N ASP A 139 2.76 10.23 -23.61
CA ASP A 139 3.67 10.90 -22.68
C ASP A 139 5.15 10.51 -22.86
N LEU A 140 5.44 9.36 -23.47
CA LEU A 140 6.78 8.77 -23.57
C LEU A 140 7.10 8.29 -24.98
N ASP A 141 8.24 8.72 -25.52
CA ASP A 141 8.80 8.15 -26.75
C ASP A 141 9.61 6.87 -26.46
N LYS A 142 9.32 5.82 -27.22
CA LYS A 142 9.91 4.49 -27.04
C LYS A 142 11.42 4.45 -27.31
N ASP A 143 11.84 5.08 -28.40
CA ASP A 143 13.21 5.01 -28.89
C ASP A 143 14.09 5.99 -28.12
N GLU A 144 13.59 7.19 -27.84
CA GLU A 144 14.30 8.17 -27.00
C GLU A 144 14.46 7.69 -25.55
N LEU A 145 13.42 7.15 -24.92
CA LEU A 145 13.51 6.66 -23.54
C LEU A 145 14.57 5.57 -23.38
N SER A 146 14.68 4.67 -24.37
CA SER A 146 15.67 3.59 -24.34
C SER A 146 17.10 4.14 -24.40
N VAL A 147 17.35 5.11 -25.29
CA VAL A 147 18.65 5.76 -25.45
C VAL A 147 19.00 6.62 -24.23
N GLU A 148 18.03 7.35 -23.67
CA GLU A 148 18.18 8.14 -22.45
C GLU A 148 18.60 7.26 -21.26
N ILE A 149 17.97 6.12 -21.08
CA ILE A 149 18.30 5.16 -19.99
C ILE A 149 19.72 4.60 -20.17
N GLU A 150 20.08 4.19 -21.39
CA GLU A 150 21.42 3.67 -21.68
C GLU A 150 22.50 4.73 -21.45
N SER A 151 22.29 5.94 -21.99
CA SER A 151 23.19 7.08 -21.79
C SER A 151 23.36 7.43 -20.32
N PHE A 152 22.26 7.44 -19.55
CA PHE A 152 22.29 7.67 -18.12
C PHE A 152 23.12 6.60 -17.38
N LYS A 153 22.95 5.32 -17.73
CA LYS A 153 23.74 4.24 -17.16
C LYS A 153 25.24 4.43 -17.41
N TYR A 154 25.64 4.80 -18.62
CA TYR A 154 27.05 5.12 -18.92
C TYR A 154 27.54 6.37 -18.20
N SER A 155 26.71 7.39 -18.04
CA SER A 155 27.06 8.62 -17.31
C SER A 155 27.31 8.34 -15.83
N VAL A 156 26.46 7.53 -15.19
CA VAL A 156 26.60 7.13 -13.79
C VAL A 156 27.81 6.23 -13.59
N ILE A 157 27.98 5.19 -14.42
CA ILE A 157 29.14 4.28 -14.34
C ILE A 157 30.45 5.00 -14.66
N GLY A 158 30.45 5.93 -15.63
CA GLY A 158 31.60 6.76 -15.96
C GLY A 158 32.01 7.71 -14.83
N SER A 159 31.04 8.19 -14.04
CA SER A 159 31.29 9.03 -12.86
C SER A 159 31.84 8.26 -11.65
N ASP A 160 31.53 6.96 -11.54
CA ASP A 160 32.08 6.06 -10.50
C ASP A 160 33.57 5.76 -10.72
N ASN A 161 34.04 5.77 -11.98
CA ASN A 161 35.45 5.48 -12.31
C ASN A 161 36.39 6.69 -12.21
N LEU A 162 35.87 7.92 -12.06
CA LEU A 162 36.69 9.14 -12.12
C LEU A 162 36.79 9.94 -10.81
N ALA A 163 36.08 9.58 -9.73
CA ALA A 163 36.17 10.33 -8.48
C ALA A 163 35.91 9.48 -7.23
N GLY A 164 36.91 9.41 -6.35
CA GLY A 164 36.76 9.00 -4.96
C GLY A 164 35.92 9.97 -4.14
N SER A 165 34.61 10.05 -4.42
CA SER A 165 33.66 10.79 -3.59
C SER A 165 32.53 9.88 -3.14
N GLU A 166 32.72 9.26 -1.98
CA GLU A 166 31.67 8.55 -1.22
C GLU A 166 30.44 9.45 -0.96
N SER A 167 30.61 10.78 -1.06
CA SER A 167 29.58 11.82 -0.91
C SER A 167 28.62 11.99 -2.11
N LYS A 168 29.00 11.61 -3.34
CA LYS A 168 28.04 11.57 -4.49
C LYS A 168 27.23 10.28 -4.49
N LYS A 169 27.83 9.18 -4.02
CA LYS A 169 27.19 7.88 -3.87
C LYS A 169 26.03 7.95 -2.86
N SER A 170 26.16 8.69 -1.76
CA SER A 170 25.10 8.76 -0.74
C SER A 170 23.80 9.44 -1.21
N LYS A 171 23.88 10.42 -2.13
CA LYS A 171 22.71 11.17 -2.64
C LYS A 171 21.88 10.43 -3.70
N LEU A 172 22.46 9.48 -4.43
CA LEU A 172 21.76 8.70 -5.45
C LEU A 172 21.05 7.45 -4.87
N ASN A 173 21.19 7.18 -3.57
CA ASN A 173 20.99 5.83 -3.02
C ASN A 173 19.73 5.58 -2.18
N SER A 174 18.90 6.59 -1.91
CA SER A 174 17.71 6.42 -1.06
C SER A 174 16.41 6.30 -1.85
N THR A 175 16.05 7.31 -2.66
CA THR A 175 14.66 7.44 -3.14
C THR A 175 14.57 7.98 -4.57
N ALA A 176 13.54 7.56 -5.32
CA ALA A 176 13.26 8.10 -6.65
C ALA A 176 13.04 9.63 -6.67
N LEU A 177 12.62 10.20 -5.54
CA LEU A 177 12.49 11.64 -5.34
C LEU A 177 13.86 12.34 -5.32
N ASP A 178 14.84 11.75 -4.64
CA ASP A 178 16.22 12.28 -4.61
C ASP A 178 16.84 12.23 -6.02
N PHE A 179 16.52 11.17 -6.76
CA PHE A 179 16.95 11.06 -8.16
C PHE A 179 16.34 12.13 -9.05
N LEU A 180 15.03 12.41 -8.91
CA LEU A 180 14.39 13.49 -9.65
C LEU A 180 15.02 14.85 -9.29
N ASN A 181 15.25 15.12 -8.01
CA ASN A 181 15.91 16.36 -7.55
C ASN A 181 17.34 16.48 -8.09
N TYR A 182 18.07 15.36 -8.21
CA TYR A 182 19.39 15.34 -8.82
C TYR A 182 19.34 15.78 -10.29
N LEU A 183 18.37 15.30 -11.07
CA LEU A 183 18.21 15.71 -12.48
C LEU A 183 17.93 17.21 -12.63
N TYR A 184 17.14 17.79 -11.72
CA TYR A 184 16.89 19.24 -11.71
C TYR A 184 18.08 20.07 -11.28
N THR A 185 18.76 19.66 -10.20
CA THR A 185 19.89 20.43 -9.65
C THR A 185 21.12 20.42 -10.57
N THR A 186 21.26 19.38 -11.38
CA THR A 186 22.36 19.26 -12.36
C THR A 186 22.00 19.80 -13.74
N GLY A 187 20.75 20.25 -13.96
CA GLY A 187 20.27 20.71 -15.27
C GLY A 187 20.04 19.60 -16.29
N LEU A 188 20.28 18.33 -15.93
CA LEU A 188 20.13 17.17 -16.81
C LEU A 188 18.69 16.89 -17.25
N HIS A 189 17.69 17.47 -16.57
CA HIS A 189 16.28 17.29 -16.91
C HIS A 189 15.91 17.62 -18.37
N GLU A 190 16.62 18.54 -19.03
CA GLU A 190 16.39 18.88 -20.45
C GLU A 190 16.91 17.79 -21.39
N ASN A 191 18.03 17.15 -21.03
CA ASN A 191 18.66 16.09 -21.82
C ASN A 191 17.98 14.72 -21.63
N TYR A 192 17.27 14.55 -20.51
CA TYR A 192 16.60 13.31 -20.13
C TYR A 192 15.11 13.57 -19.88
N SER A 193 14.44 14.08 -20.90
CA SER A 193 13.05 14.57 -20.79
C SER A 193 12.06 13.42 -20.58
N ASN A 194 12.21 12.32 -21.32
CA ASN A 194 11.35 11.14 -21.20
C ASN A 194 11.56 10.43 -19.86
N LEU A 195 12.82 10.29 -19.41
CA LEU A 195 13.15 9.73 -18.10
C LEU A 195 12.58 10.58 -16.96
N THR A 196 12.66 11.91 -17.08
CA THR A 196 12.08 12.84 -16.09
C THR A 196 10.55 12.71 -16.04
N THR A 197 9.89 12.60 -17.20
CA THR A 197 8.45 12.36 -17.28
C THR A 197 8.06 11.03 -16.66
N ALA A 198 8.78 9.95 -16.96
CA ALA A 198 8.55 8.63 -16.38
C ALA A 198 8.71 8.63 -14.85
N LEU A 199 9.72 9.32 -14.31
CA LEU A 199 9.93 9.49 -12.87
C LEU A 199 8.81 10.33 -12.21
N ARG A 200 8.33 11.37 -12.89
CA ARG A 200 7.19 12.17 -12.41
C ARG A 200 5.90 11.35 -12.35
N ILE A 201 5.63 10.56 -13.39
CA ILE A 201 4.50 9.62 -13.40
C ILE A 201 4.66 8.66 -12.21
N TYR A 202 5.82 8.03 -12.07
CA TYR A 202 6.09 7.11 -10.96
C TYR A 202 5.84 7.72 -9.56
N LEU A 203 6.33 8.94 -9.31
CA LEU A 203 6.19 9.62 -8.02
C LEU A 203 4.77 10.13 -7.74
N THR A 204 3.95 10.31 -8.78
CA THR A 204 2.56 10.78 -8.63
C THR A 204 1.55 9.63 -8.53
N LEU A 205 1.97 8.39 -8.83
CA LEU A 205 1.09 7.23 -8.70
C LEU A 205 0.73 6.95 -7.23
N PRO A 206 -0.57 6.78 -6.91
CA PRO A 206 -0.98 6.37 -5.59
C PRO A 206 -0.71 4.88 -5.40
N VAL A 207 0.50 4.53 -4.97
CA VAL A 207 0.92 3.13 -4.80
C VAL A 207 0.40 2.51 -3.51
N SER A 208 0.11 3.33 -2.49
CA SER A 208 -0.37 2.84 -1.19
C SER A 208 -1.89 3.03 -1.00
N VAL A 209 -2.57 1.96 -0.60
CA VAL A 209 -3.98 2.01 -0.14
C VAL A 209 -4.15 2.77 1.17
N ALA A 210 -3.07 3.01 1.93
CA ALA A 210 -3.09 3.69 3.22
C ALA A 210 -3.53 5.17 3.12
N TRP A 211 -3.30 5.83 1.99
CA TRP A 211 -3.78 7.21 1.78
C TRP A 211 -5.31 7.27 1.79
N ASN A 212 -5.95 6.29 1.15
CA ASN A 212 -7.41 6.16 1.17
C ASN A 212 -7.91 5.80 2.56
N GLU A 213 -7.23 4.92 3.31
CA GLU A 213 -7.61 4.60 4.69
C GLU A 213 -7.52 5.83 5.61
N ARG A 214 -6.51 6.70 5.44
CA ARG A 214 -6.40 7.97 6.16
C ARG A 214 -7.57 8.91 5.87
N SER A 215 -7.97 9.06 4.60
CA SER A 215 -9.11 9.91 4.24
C SER A 215 -10.44 9.34 4.78
N PHE A 216 -10.62 8.01 4.79
CA PHE A 216 -11.77 7.35 5.42
C PHE A 216 -11.79 7.53 6.95
N SER A 217 -10.64 7.52 7.62
CA SER A 217 -10.54 7.82 9.05
C SER A 217 -11.03 9.24 9.36
N LYS A 218 -10.68 10.23 8.52
CA LYS A 218 -11.20 11.60 8.64
C LYS A 218 -12.71 11.67 8.33
N LEU A 219 -13.20 10.89 7.37
CA LEU A 219 -14.64 10.81 7.10
C LEU A 219 -15.45 10.32 8.29
N LYS A 220 -14.90 9.41 9.12
CA LYS A 220 -15.54 8.99 10.38
C LYS A 220 -15.70 10.14 11.38
N ILE A 221 -14.78 11.10 11.39
CA ILE A 221 -14.88 12.31 12.24
C ILE A 221 -15.94 13.26 11.68
N ILE A 222 -15.99 13.42 10.35
CA ILE A 222 -16.94 14.30 9.66
C ILE A 222 -18.37 13.77 9.78
N LYS A 223 -18.56 12.47 9.55
CA LYS A 223 -19.83 11.74 9.74
C LYS A 223 -19.91 11.19 11.15
N ASN A 224 -20.31 12.04 12.09
CA ASN A 224 -20.70 11.58 13.41
C ASN A 224 -22.21 11.27 13.45
N TYR A 225 -22.65 10.60 14.53
CA TYR A 225 -24.05 10.18 14.71
C TYR A 225 -25.06 11.32 14.44
N LEU A 226 -24.73 12.55 14.85
CA LEU A 226 -25.57 13.73 14.69
C LEU A 226 -25.53 14.37 13.29
N ARG A 227 -24.55 14.02 12.44
CA ARG A 227 -24.32 14.60 11.10
C ARG A 227 -24.46 13.57 9.98
N ASN A 228 -25.13 12.44 10.23
CA ASN A 228 -25.32 11.40 9.22
C ASN A 228 -26.17 11.84 8.03
N LEU A 229 -27.06 12.83 8.21
CA LEU A 229 -27.94 13.34 7.17
C LEU A 229 -27.37 14.57 6.45
N THR A 230 -26.16 14.46 5.90
CA THR A 230 -25.49 15.55 5.17
C THR A 230 -25.51 15.30 3.67
N LYS A 231 -25.87 16.30 2.85
CA LYS A 231 -25.79 16.21 1.38
C LYS A 231 -24.36 15.92 0.91
N GLN A 232 -24.22 15.18 -0.19
CA GLN A 232 -22.93 14.75 -0.73
C GLN A 232 -21.98 15.93 -1.00
N ASP A 233 -22.47 17.03 -1.60
CA ASP A 233 -21.63 18.21 -1.88
C ASP A 233 -21.00 18.80 -0.62
N ARG A 234 -21.81 18.92 0.45
CA ARG A 234 -21.33 19.47 1.73
C ARG A 234 -20.32 18.51 2.38
N LEU A 235 -20.56 17.20 2.30
CA LEU A 235 -19.62 16.20 2.82
C LEU A 235 -18.28 16.26 2.09
N SER A 236 -18.29 16.28 0.76
CA SER A 236 -17.08 16.36 -0.05
C SER A 236 -16.29 17.63 0.24
N ASN A 237 -16.96 18.78 0.32
CA ASN A 237 -16.31 20.05 0.66
C ASN A 237 -15.68 20.03 2.06
N LEU A 238 -16.36 19.45 3.06
CA LEU A 238 -15.82 19.34 4.41
C LEU A 238 -14.64 18.36 4.47
N ALA A 239 -14.70 17.28 3.69
CA ALA A 239 -13.61 16.32 3.58
C ALA A 239 -12.35 16.97 3.01
N VAL A 240 -12.47 17.78 1.95
CA VAL A 240 -11.33 18.53 1.39
C VAL A 240 -10.70 19.44 2.45
N ILE A 241 -11.51 20.19 3.21
CA ILE A 241 -11.00 21.08 4.27
C ILE A 241 -10.28 20.28 5.37
N TYR A 242 -10.79 19.12 5.75
CA TYR A 242 -10.19 18.28 6.80
C TYR A 242 -8.93 17.54 6.35
N ILE A 243 -8.88 17.10 5.09
CA ILE A 243 -7.69 16.46 4.51
C ILE A 243 -6.58 17.52 4.36
N GLU A 244 -6.91 18.67 3.78
CA GLU A 244 -5.98 19.78 3.52
C GLU A 244 -5.95 20.79 4.67
N HIS A 245 -6.11 20.34 5.91
CA HIS A 245 -6.30 21.24 7.06
C HIS A 245 -5.11 22.20 7.28
N GLU A 246 -3.89 21.81 6.92
CA GLU A 246 -2.70 22.66 7.01
C GLU A 246 -2.72 23.83 6.02
N LYS A 247 -3.34 23.63 4.85
CA LYS A 247 -3.56 24.70 3.88
C LYS A 247 -4.76 25.54 4.30
N ALA A 248 -5.83 24.89 4.78
CA ALA A 248 -7.03 25.56 5.24
C ALA A 248 -6.78 26.47 6.45
N SER A 249 -5.88 26.09 7.37
CA SER A 249 -5.51 26.91 8.54
C SER A 249 -4.78 28.19 8.16
N LYS A 250 -4.11 28.22 6.99
CA LYS A 250 -3.45 29.41 6.44
C LYS A 250 -4.42 30.38 5.76
N ILE A 251 -5.67 29.98 5.53
CA ILE A 251 -6.68 30.83 4.89
C ILE A 251 -7.25 31.79 5.93
N SER A 252 -7.20 33.09 5.62
CA SER A 252 -7.78 34.14 6.44
C SER A 252 -9.32 34.10 6.41
N TYR A 253 -9.94 34.01 7.58
CA TYR A 253 -11.40 34.08 7.72
C TYR A 253 -11.99 35.37 7.14
N ASN A 254 -11.28 36.49 7.26
CA ASN A 254 -11.74 37.79 6.75
C ASN A 254 -11.87 37.78 5.22
N ASP A 255 -10.96 37.10 4.53
CA ASP A 255 -10.98 37.02 3.07
C ASP A 255 -12.10 36.09 2.59
N VAL A 256 -12.39 35.01 3.33
CA VAL A 256 -13.54 34.15 3.08
C VAL A 256 -14.85 34.93 3.24
N ILE A 257 -14.99 35.74 4.30
CA ILE A 257 -16.18 36.57 4.54
C ILE A 257 -16.37 37.58 3.40
N LYS A 258 -15.30 38.30 3.01
CA LYS A 258 -15.35 39.26 1.90
C LYS A 258 -15.75 38.59 0.58
N THR A 259 -15.17 37.43 0.27
CA THR A 259 -15.48 36.67 -0.94
C THR A 259 -16.93 36.18 -0.93
N PHE A 260 -17.42 35.74 0.22
CA PHE A 260 -18.81 35.31 0.38
C PHE A 260 -19.80 36.48 0.27
N ALA A 261 -19.45 37.65 0.82
CA ALA A 261 -20.25 38.87 0.73
C ALA A 261 -20.31 39.44 -0.70
N ALA A 262 -19.23 39.32 -1.47
CA ALA A 262 -19.17 39.75 -2.87
C ALA A 262 -20.03 38.89 -3.82
N LYS A 263 -20.47 37.70 -3.39
CA LYS A 263 -21.27 36.79 -4.21
C LYS A 263 -22.71 37.32 -4.33
N LYS A 264 -23.20 37.56 -5.56
CA LYS A 264 -24.55 38.09 -5.82
C LYS A 264 -25.63 37.19 -5.21
N ARG A 265 -26.26 37.65 -4.12
CA ARG A 265 -27.43 37.01 -3.48
C ARG A 265 -28.72 37.44 -4.20
N LYS A 266 -28.94 36.94 -5.42
CA LYS A 266 -30.27 37.07 -6.03
C LYS A 266 -31.17 35.97 -5.50
N ILE A 267 -31.94 36.29 -4.45
CA ILE A 267 -33.14 35.51 -4.11
C ILE A 267 -34.14 35.82 -5.23
N LYS A 268 -34.46 34.83 -6.07
CA LYS A 268 -35.62 34.95 -6.96
C LYS A 268 -36.85 34.86 -6.07
N LEU A 269 -37.42 36.00 -5.73
CA LEU A 269 -38.79 36.07 -5.20
C LEU A 269 -39.70 35.56 -6.33
N LYS A 270 -40.40 34.46 -6.05
CA LYS A 270 -41.47 33.94 -6.91
C LYS A 270 -42.74 34.72 -6.63
#